data_AF-A0AAW5KD11-F1
#
_entry.id   AF-A0AAW5KD11-F1
#
_cell.length_a   1.000
_cell.length_b   1.000
_cell.length_c   1.000
_cell.angle_alpha   90.00
_cell.angle_beta   90.00
_cell.angle_gamma   90.00
#
_symmetry.space_group_name_H-M   'P 1'
#
loop_
_entity.id
_entity.type
_entity.pdbx_description
1 polymer ?
#
loop_
_entity_poly.entity_id
_entity_poly.type
_entity_poly.pdbx_seq_one_letter_code
_entity_poly.pdbx_strand_id
1 'polypeptide(L)' 'MTSMAPSLYYRRGLNPIQVEQARQRYGSNALTQGERSGFFKQFLASFGDPIIKVLLCALAINIV' A
#
# COMPACT_ATOMS: atom_id res chain seq x y z
N MET A 1 57.01 5.88 12.51
CA MET A 1 56.75 4.74 11.62
C MET A 1 55.76 3.80 12.28
N THR A 2 54.46 4.05 12.18
CA THR A 2 53.43 3.00 12.17
C THR A 2 52.17 3.60 11.59
N SER A 3 52.05 3.50 10.26
CA SER A 3 50.83 3.82 9.53
C SER A 3 49.81 2.73 9.85
N MET A 4 48.79 3.09 10.63
CA MET A 4 47.69 2.20 10.99
C MET A 4 46.68 2.27 9.83
N ALA A 5 46.83 1.37 8.87
CA ALA A 5 45.92 1.26 7.73
C ALA A 5 44.48 1.00 8.23
N PRO A 6 43.46 1.69 7.69
CA PRO A 6 42.09 1.47 8.11
C PRO A 6 41.66 0.07 7.66
N SER A 7 41.27 -0.77 8.62
CA SER A 7 40.71 -2.09 8.34
C SER A 7 39.37 -1.90 7.62
N LEU A 8 39.39 -2.08 6.30
CA LEU A 8 38.20 -2.15 5.47
C LEU A 8 37.38 -3.36 5.94
N TYR A 9 36.41 -3.10 6.82
CA TYR A 9 35.47 -4.10 7.31
C TYR A 9 34.71 -4.70 6.12
N TYR A 10 35.17 -5.85 5.65
CA TYR A 10 34.45 -6.67 4.69
C TYR A 10 33.25 -7.31 5.42
N ARG A 11 32.16 -6.55 5.59
CA ARG A 11 30.91 -7.11 6.09
C ARG A 11 30.32 -7.99 4.99
N ARG A 12 30.50 -9.30 5.14
CA ARG A 12 29.78 -10.28 4.32
C ARG A 12 28.28 -10.14 4.59
N GLY A 13 27.50 -10.01 3.52
CA GLY A 13 26.03 -9.98 3.61
C GLY A 13 25.45 -11.31 4.12
N LEU A 14 24.13 -11.33 4.32
CA LEU A 14 23.44 -12.55 4.77
C LEU A 14 23.51 -13.65 3.71
N ASN A 15 23.67 -14.89 4.19
CA ASN A 15 23.60 -16.09 3.37
C ASN A 15 22.13 -16.35 2.96
N PRO A 16 21.84 -16.92 1.78
CA PRO A 16 20.48 -17.30 1.34
C PRO A 16 19.62 -17.99 2.42
N ILE A 17 20.18 -18.88 3.25
CA ILE A 17 19.40 -19.53 4.33
C ILE A 17 18.93 -18.50 5.38
N GLN A 18 19.79 -17.56 5.73
CA GLN A 18 19.46 -16.50 6.71
C GLN A 18 18.47 -15.49 6.12
N VAL A 19 18.50 -15.28 4.80
CA VAL A 19 17.49 -14.48 4.09
C VAL A 19 16.12 -15.14 4.18
N GLU A 20 16.04 -16.46 3.98
CA GLU A 20 14.79 -17.20 4.07
C GLU A 20 14.22 -17.19 5.51
N GLN A 21 15.08 -17.39 6.51
CA GLN A 21 14.70 -17.29 7.92
C GLN A 21 14.22 -15.87 8.28
N ALA A 22 14.87 -14.84 7.77
CA ALA A 22 14.45 -13.46 7.98
C ALA A 22 13.09 -13.17 7.31
N ARG A 23 12.84 -13.68 6.10
CA ARG A 23 11.54 -13.56 5.42
C ARG A 23 10.43 -14.27 6.18
N GLN A 24 10.70 -15.44 6.77
CA GLN A 24 9.71 -16.14 7.61
C GLN A 24 9.43 -15.38 8.90
N ARG A 25 10.44 -14.76 9.52
CA ARG A 25 10.32 -14.09 10.81
C ARG A 25 9.73 -12.68 10.73
N TYR A 26 10.12 -11.92 9.71
CA TYR A 26 9.77 -10.50 9.57
C TYR A 26 8.84 -10.22 8.39
N GLY A 27 8.52 -11.24 7.59
CA GLY A 27 7.74 -11.10 6.37
C GLY A 27 8.55 -10.49 5.22
N SER A 28 7.86 -10.25 4.10
CA SER A 28 8.41 -9.43 3.04
C SER A 28 8.41 -7.96 3.46
N ASN A 29 9.49 -7.22 3.20
CA ASN A 29 9.53 -5.74 3.27
C ASN A 29 8.72 -5.09 2.12
N ALA A 30 7.59 -5.68 1.76
CA ALA A 30 6.65 -5.11 0.82
C ALA A 30 5.76 -4.13 1.61
N LEU A 31 5.72 -2.88 1.18
CA LEU A 31 4.73 -1.93 1.69
C LEU A 31 3.36 -2.43 1.27
N THR A 32 2.47 -2.69 2.25
CA THR A 32 1.08 -3.05 1.98
C THR A 32 0.47 -2.01 1.06
N GLN A 33 0.20 -2.39 -0.18
CA GLN A 33 -0.60 -1.55 -1.06
C GLN A 33 -2.00 -1.54 -0.46
N GLY A 34 -2.40 -0.39 0.10
CA GLY A 34 -3.74 -0.24 0.65
C GLY A 34 -4.78 -0.62 -0.39
N GLU A 35 -5.85 -1.28 0.04
CA GLU A 35 -7.02 -1.61 -0.77
C GLU A 35 -7.47 -0.35 -1.51
N ARG A 36 -7.11 -0.23 -2.78
CA ARG A 36 -7.58 0.88 -3.61
C ARG A 36 -9.06 0.60 -3.87
N SER A 37 -9.91 1.32 -3.16
CA SER A 37 -11.32 1.50 -3.55
C SER A 37 -11.32 1.89 -5.03
N GLY A 38 -11.73 0.96 -5.90
CA GLY A 38 -11.80 1.25 -7.33
C GLY A 38 -12.75 2.42 -7.58
N PHE A 39 -12.55 3.16 -8.67
CA PHE A 39 -13.38 4.32 -9.03
C PHE A 39 -14.88 4.05 -8.91
N PHE A 40 -15.33 2.84 -9.27
CA PHE A 40 -16.73 2.42 -9.16
C PHE A 40 -17.24 2.36 -7.71
N LYS A 41 -16.44 1.81 -6.78
CA LYS A 41 -16.80 1.77 -5.34
C LYS A 41 -16.89 3.19 -4.78
N GLN A 42 -15.94 4.04 -5.13
CA GLN A 42 -15.92 5.45 -4.74
C GLN A 42 -17.15 6.22 -5.28
N PHE A 43 -17.50 5.98 -6.55
CA PHE A 43 -18.65 6.59 -7.21
C PHE A 43 -19.97 6.14 -6.56
N LEU A 44 -20.13 4.84 -6.29
CA LEU A 44 -21.32 4.32 -5.59
C LEU A 44 -21.43 4.85 -4.16
N ALA A 45 -20.31 5.04 -3.46
CA ALA A 45 -20.31 5.65 -2.13
C ALA A 45 -20.93 7.06 -2.13
N SER A 46 -20.74 7.83 -3.21
CA SER A 46 -21.34 9.16 -3.36
C SER A 46 -22.88 9.13 -3.39
N PHE A 47 -23.52 8.05 -3.84
CA PHE A 47 -25.00 7.95 -3.85
C PHE A 47 -25.64 7.90 -2.45
N GLY A 48 -24.84 7.73 -1.40
CA GLY A 48 -25.30 7.84 -0.02
C GLY A 48 -25.69 9.26 0.39
N ASP A 49 -25.16 10.27 -0.31
CA ASP A 49 -25.35 11.69 0.00
C ASP A 49 -26.81 12.13 -0.21
N PRO A 50 -27.42 12.84 0.77
CA PRO A 50 -28.76 13.40 0.64
C PRO A 50 -28.98 14.25 -0.62
N ILE A 51 -27.97 15.02 -1.06
CA ILE A 51 -28.08 15.90 -2.23
C ILE A 51 -28.27 15.08 -3.51
N ILE A 52 -27.48 14.01 -3.68
CA ILE A 52 -27.57 13.13 -4.85
C ILE A 52 -28.93 12.42 -4.90
N LYS A 53 -29.43 11.98 -3.74
CA LYS A 53 -30.77 11.36 -3.64
C LYS A 53 -31.88 12.32 -4.08
N VAL A 54 -31.82 13.60 -3.69
CA VAL A 54 -32.80 14.61 -4.12
C VAL A 54 -32.75 14.83 -5.64
N LEU A 55 -31.55 14.92 -6.23
CA LEU A 55 -31.38 15.00 -7.69
C LEU A 55 -32.00 13.80 -8.40
N LEU A 56 -31.77 12.58 -7.89
CA LEU A 56 -32.35 11.36 -8.46
C LEU A 56 -33.88 11.34 -8.36
N CYS A 57 -34.45 11.81 -7.26
CA CYS A 57 -35.91 11.96 -7.13
C CYS A 57 -36.46 12.97 -8.15
N ALA A 58 -35.80 14.12 -8.32
CA ALA A 58 -36.20 15.12 -9.32
C ALA A 58 -36.13 14.56 -10.75
N LEU A 59 -35.08 13.80 -11.06
CA LEU A 59 -34.95 13.10 -12.35
C LEU A 59 -36.07 12.07 -12.54
N ALA A 60 -36.39 11.27 -11.52
CA ALA A 60 -37.46 10.28 -11.60
C ALA A 60 -38.82 10.93 -11.87
N ILE A 61 -39.11 12.06 -11.22
CA ILE A 61 -40.32 12.85 -11.48
C ILE A 61 -40.32 13.42 -12.91
N ASN A 62 -39.17 13.81 -13.44
CA ASN A 62 -39.07 14.35 -14.79
C ASN A 62 -39.28 13.30 -15.89
N ILE A 63 -38.94 12.04 -15.62
CA ILE A 63 -39.07 10.93 -16.57
C ILE A 63 -40.51 10.38 -16.64
N VAL A 64 -41.29 10.55 -15.56
CA VAL A 64 -42.72 10.18 -15.48
C VAL A 64 -43.58 11.28 -16.13
#